data_AF-A0A1H4FUG4-F1
#
_entry.id   AF-A0A1H4FUG4-F1
#
_cell.length_a   1.000
_cell.length_b   1.000
_cell.length_c   1.000
_cell.angle_alpha   90.00
_cell.angle_beta   90.00
_cell.angle_gamma   90.00
#
_symmetry.space_group_name_H-M   'P 1'
#
loop_
_entity.id
_entity.type
_entity.pdbx_description
1 polymer ?
#
loop_
_entity_poly.entity_id
_entity_poly.type
_entity_poly.pdbx_seq_one_letter_code
_entity_poly.pdbx_strand_id
1 'polypeptide(L)'
;MRKTRWQTYYDRQEGALAGARERNERNAFPDRIALFFGDETGISNGAGWRLQGAIEDEAAALRLQSFEETVFCMGRHGGIGMNDDDALVFPRKFGAEALRGGWRHWSQKAISGMPDLLRAHGEGDQLRADAELIEKWLEADRTLSDEKAALIRGDVAPLILPSWE
;
A
#
# COMPACT_ATOMS: atom_id res chain seq x y z
N MET A 1 -10.81 3.57 0.13
CA MET A 1 -10.67 3.99 -1.29
C MET A 1 -11.79 3.39 -2.12
N ARG A 2 -12.21 4.07 -3.19
CA ARG A 2 -13.26 3.60 -4.11
C ARG A 2 -12.79 3.73 -5.56
N LYS A 3 -12.93 2.66 -6.35
CA LYS A 3 -12.66 2.70 -7.80
C LYS A 3 -13.73 3.54 -8.49
N THR A 4 -13.31 4.52 -9.29
CA THR A 4 -14.21 5.39 -10.06
C THR A 4 -14.11 5.14 -11.56
N ARG A 5 -12.93 4.75 -12.07
CA ARG A 5 -12.76 4.28 -13.45
C ARG A 5 -11.62 3.28 -13.56
N TRP A 6 -11.76 2.33 -14.47
CA TRP A 6 -10.63 1.52 -14.93
C TRP A 6 -9.78 2.34 -15.90
N GLN A 7 -8.46 2.25 -15.75
CA GLN A 7 -7.55 2.93 -16.67
C GLN A 7 -7.27 2.06 -17.88
N THR A 8 -7.13 2.71 -19.03
CA THR A 8 -6.64 2.08 -20.25
C THR A 8 -5.12 1.93 -20.22
N TYR A 9 -4.57 1.18 -21.18
CA TYR A 9 -3.12 1.12 -21.36
C TYR A 9 -2.50 2.51 -21.60
N TYR A 10 -3.21 3.36 -22.33
CA TYR A 10 -2.77 4.73 -22.59
C TYR A 10 -2.77 5.59 -21.31
N ASP A 11 -3.83 5.54 -20.49
CA ASP A 11 -3.85 6.23 -19.19
C ASP A 11 -2.67 5.81 -18.31
N ARG A 12 -2.30 4.52 -18.33
CA ARG A 12 -1.17 3.96 -17.58
C ARG A 12 0.18 4.46 -18.10
N GLN A 13 0.33 4.53 -19.41
CA GLN A 13 1.53 5.09 -20.04
C GLN A 13 1.70 6.58 -19.68
N GLU A 14 0.61 7.35 -19.72
CA GLU A 14 0.63 8.75 -19.31
C GLU A 14 0.94 8.91 -17.81
N GLY A 15 0.39 8.04 -16.96
CA GLY A 15 0.69 7.99 -15.53
C GLY A 15 2.17 7.69 -15.23
N ALA A 16 2.78 6.76 -15.97
CA ALA A 16 4.22 6.46 -15.84
C ALA A 16 5.12 7.67 -16.20
N LEU A 17 4.67 8.51 -17.12
CA LEU A 17 5.37 9.73 -17.52
C LEU A 17 5.06 10.93 -16.60
N ALA A 18 4.02 10.83 -15.76
CA ALA A 18 3.53 11.93 -14.94
C ALA A 18 4.61 12.47 -13.98
N GLY A 19 5.41 11.60 -13.36
CA GLY A 19 6.49 12.05 -12.47
C GLY A 19 7.59 12.86 -13.18
N ALA A 20 7.87 12.58 -14.46
CA ALA A 20 8.81 13.39 -15.24
C ALA A 20 8.19 14.74 -15.65
N ARG A 21 6.90 14.74 -16.00
CA ARG A 21 6.14 15.96 -16.29
C ARG A 21 6.03 16.85 -15.07
N GLU A 22 5.72 16.30 -13.91
CA GLU A 22 5.62 17.03 -12.64
C GLU A 22 6.95 17.72 -12.30
N ARG A 23 8.09 17.02 -12.48
CA ARG A 23 9.41 17.64 -12.30
C ARG A 23 9.65 18.80 -13.28
N ASN A 24 9.30 18.63 -14.55
CA ASN A 24 9.46 19.68 -15.55
C ASN A 24 8.54 20.87 -15.27
N GLU A 25 7.31 20.63 -14.84
CA GLU A 25 6.35 21.68 -14.47
C GLU A 25 6.80 22.45 -13.23
N ARG A 26 7.31 21.78 -12.19
CA ARG A 26 7.89 22.45 -11.02
C ARG A 26 9.07 23.35 -11.38
N ASN A 27 9.90 22.93 -12.36
CA ASN A 27 11.03 23.74 -12.82
C ASN A 27 10.59 24.93 -13.69
N ALA A 28 9.59 24.74 -14.56
CA ALA A 28 9.11 25.78 -15.46
C ALA A 28 8.18 26.79 -14.76
N PHE A 29 7.46 26.36 -13.73
CA PHE A 29 6.45 27.14 -13.01
C PHE A 29 6.57 26.91 -11.49
N PRO A 30 7.62 27.46 -10.85
CA PRO A 30 7.90 27.20 -9.44
C PRO A 30 6.79 27.67 -8.49
N ASP A 31 6.02 28.69 -8.87
CA ASP A 31 4.93 29.22 -8.06
C ASP A 31 3.59 28.49 -8.27
N ARG A 32 3.53 27.49 -9.17
CA ARG A 32 2.32 26.73 -9.42
C ARG A 32 2.16 25.63 -8.37
N ILE A 33 1.06 25.69 -7.62
CA ILE A 33 0.68 24.65 -6.67
C ILE A 33 -0.10 23.52 -7.36
N ALA A 34 0.05 22.30 -6.81
CA ALA A 34 -0.79 21.18 -7.21
C ALA A 34 -2.25 21.41 -6.79
N LEU A 35 -3.20 21.08 -7.67
CA LEU A 35 -4.62 21.20 -7.41
C LEU A 35 -5.23 19.82 -7.17
N PHE A 36 -6.05 19.72 -6.13
CA PHE A 36 -6.76 18.50 -5.76
C PHE A 36 -8.26 18.73 -5.86
N PHE A 37 -8.99 17.74 -6.36
CA PHE A 37 -10.43 17.86 -6.60
C PHE A 37 -11.20 16.81 -5.81
N GLY A 38 -12.13 17.27 -4.98
CA GLY A 38 -12.96 16.45 -4.11
C GLY A 38 -13.49 17.22 -2.91
N ASP A 39 -14.02 16.47 -1.95
CA ASP A 39 -14.53 16.92 -0.65
C ASP A 39 -14.26 15.78 0.36
N GLU A 40 -14.86 15.84 1.55
CA GLU A 40 -14.75 14.82 2.60
C GLU A 40 -15.40 13.47 2.24
N THR A 41 -16.09 13.38 1.09
CA THR A 41 -16.50 12.09 0.51
C THR A 41 -15.38 11.43 -0.30
N GLY A 42 -14.32 12.19 -0.57
CA GLY A 42 -13.03 11.73 -1.05
C GLY A 42 -12.49 12.53 -2.24
N ILE A 43 -11.18 12.46 -2.38
CA ILE A 43 -10.39 13.20 -3.35
C ILE A 43 -9.87 12.25 -4.44
N SER A 44 -9.94 12.69 -5.70
CA SER A 44 -9.43 11.90 -6.82
C SER A 44 -7.90 11.90 -6.86
N ASN A 45 -7.28 10.73 -7.04
CA ASN A 45 -5.83 10.65 -7.29
C ASN A 45 -5.45 10.79 -8.78
N GLY A 46 -6.40 11.11 -9.67
CA GLY A 46 -6.16 11.16 -11.13
C GLY A 46 -6.02 9.77 -11.79
N ALA A 47 -5.85 8.73 -10.98
CA ALA A 47 -5.57 7.36 -11.40
C ALA A 47 -6.83 6.45 -11.36
N GLY A 48 -8.01 7.06 -11.33
CA GLY A 48 -9.29 6.35 -11.30
C GLY A 48 -9.69 5.81 -9.93
N TRP A 49 -9.09 6.36 -8.88
CA TRP A 49 -9.50 6.14 -7.49
C TRP A 49 -9.94 7.44 -6.83
N ARG A 50 -10.93 7.30 -5.95
CA ARG A 50 -11.29 8.32 -4.96
C ARG A 50 -10.82 7.85 -3.58
N LEU A 51 -10.01 8.66 -2.93
CA LEU A 51 -9.38 8.37 -1.64
C LEU A 51 -10.05 9.20 -0.55
N GLN A 52 -10.28 8.57 0.59
CA GLN A 52 -10.76 9.19 1.80
C GLN A 52 -10.13 8.44 2.96
N GLY A 53 -9.59 9.18 3.93
CA GLY A 53 -9.08 8.62 5.17
C GLY A 53 -10.04 8.83 6.33
N ALA A 54 -9.82 8.04 7.38
CA ALA A 54 -10.38 8.26 8.70
C ALA A 54 -9.24 8.35 9.70
N ILE A 55 -9.43 9.14 10.75
CA ILE A 55 -8.53 9.24 11.90
C ILE A 55 -9.23 8.55 13.06
N GLU A 56 -8.52 7.63 13.69
CA GLU A 56 -8.92 6.97 14.92
C GLU A 56 -8.31 7.72 16.11
N ASP A 57 -9.11 8.00 17.13
CA ASP A 57 -8.63 8.57 18.38
C ASP A 57 -8.28 7.48 19.42
N GLU A 58 -7.78 7.91 20.59
CA GLU A 58 -7.39 7.00 21.68
C GLU A 58 -8.56 6.17 22.24
N ALA A 59 -9.80 6.59 22.00
CA ALA A 59 -11.00 5.86 22.40
C ALA A 59 -11.53 4.94 21.28
N ALA A 60 -10.73 4.72 20.22
CA ALA A 60 -11.10 3.98 19.02
C ALA A 60 -12.28 4.59 18.23
N ALA A 61 -12.55 5.88 18.42
CA ALA A 61 -13.58 6.57 17.65
C ALA A 61 -13.00 7.04 16.31
N LEU A 62 -13.68 6.67 15.22
CA LEU A 62 -13.29 7.06 13.87
C LEU A 62 -14.01 8.33 13.45
N ARG A 63 -13.25 9.31 12.95
CA ARG A 63 -13.79 10.44 12.18
C ARG A 63 -13.23 10.47 10.78
N LEU A 64 -13.99 11.01 9.83
CA LEU A 64 -13.46 11.30 8.50
C LEU A 64 -12.39 12.39 8.58
N GLN A 65 -11.37 12.25 7.72
CA GLN A 65 -10.45 13.34 7.45
C GLN A 65 -11.17 14.48 6.72
N SER A 66 -10.82 15.72 7.06
CA SER A 66 -11.15 16.90 6.27
C SER A 66 -10.48 16.85 4.89
N PHE A 67 -10.89 17.76 4.01
CA PHE A 67 -10.26 17.93 2.71
C PHE A 67 -8.74 18.20 2.86
N GLU A 68 -8.36 19.14 3.71
CA GLU A 68 -6.96 19.54 3.92
C GLU A 68 -6.11 18.38 4.47
N GLU A 69 -6.64 17.62 5.44
CA GLU A 69 -5.96 16.43 5.98
C GLU A 69 -5.75 15.36 4.91
N THR A 70 -6.74 15.14 4.04
CA THR A 70 -6.64 14.17 2.95
C THR A 70 -5.65 14.63 1.88
N VAL A 71 -5.67 15.91 1.49
CA VAL A 71 -4.73 16.49 0.53
C VAL A 71 -3.28 16.40 1.03
N PHE A 72 -3.05 16.62 2.32
CA PHE A 72 -1.72 16.53 2.91
C PHE A 72 -1.07 15.16 2.64
N CYS A 73 -1.83 14.07 2.79
CA CYS A 73 -1.36 12.73 2.46
C CYS A 73 -1.12 12.56 0.95
N MET A 74 -2.04 13.04 0.11
CA MET A 74 -1.95 12.87 -1.34
C MET A 74 -0.78 13.63 -1.99
N GLY A 75 -0.43 14.81 -1.47
CA GLY A 75 0.64 15.66 -2.01
C GLY A 75 2.05 15.12 -1.78
N ARG A 76 2.27 14.30 -0.74
CA ARG A 76 3.58 13.69 -0.44
C ARG A 76 3.90 12.47 -1.31
N HIS A 77 2.90 11.85 -1.93
CA HIS A 77 3.07 10.60 -2.68
C HIS A 77 2.98 10.74 -4.21
N GLY A 78 2.94 11.97 -4.76
CA GLY A 78 2.99 12.19 -6.22
C GLY A 78 1.88 11.48 -6.99
N GLY A 79 0.70 11.33 -6.37
CA GLY A 79 -0.28 10.32 -6.77
C GLY A 79 0.13 8.96 -6.23
N ILE A 80 -0.49 8.55 -5.12
CA ILE A 80 -0.36 7.21 -4.52
C ILE A 80 -0.52 6.17 -5.65
N GLY A 81 0.57 5.53 -6.05
CA GLY A 81 0.70 5.02 -7.42
C GLY A 81 1.90 4.10 -7.65
N MET A 82 2.43 3.45 -6.60
CA MET A 82 3.59 2.56 -6.74
C MET A 82 3.24 1.17 -6.23
N ASN A 83 2.74 0.33 -7.15
CA ASN A 83 3.21 -1.03 -7.45
C ASN A 83 2.11 -1.91 -8.08
N ASP A 84 0.82 -1.72 -7.74
CA ASP A 84 -0.30 -2.42 -8.40
C ASP A 84 -1.62 -1.61 -8.30
N ASP A 85 -2.19 -1.26 -9.47
CA ASP A 85 -3.44 -0.49 -9.63
C ASP A 85 -3.59 0.71 -8.67
N ASP A 86 -2.52 1.48 -8.46
CA ASP A 86 -2.49 2.69 -7.62
C ASP A 86 -2.78 2.47 -6.12
N ALA A 87 -2.54 1.24 -5.63
CA ALA A 87 -2.57 0.90 -4.23
C ALA A 87 -1.16 0.56 -3.71
N LEU A 88 -0.80 1.08 -2.52
CA LEU A 88 0.40 0.68 -1.78
C LEU A 88 0.12 -0.62 -1.02
N VAL A 89 -0.09 -1.69 -1.77
CA VAL A 89 -0.38 -3.00 -1.22
C VAL A 89 0.53 -4.03 -1.86
N PHE A 90 0.73 -5.14 -1.16
CA PHE A 90 1.24 -6.37 -1.74
C PHE A 90 0.04 -7.25 -2.05
N PRO A 91 -0.64 -7.04 -3.21
CA PRO A 91 -1.85 -7.79 -3.48
C PRO A 91 -1.50 -9.26 -3.62
N ARG A 92 -2.15 -10.08 -2.82
CA ARG A 92 -2.05 -11.53 -2.90
C ARG A 92 -3.26 -12.02 -3.66
N LYS A 93 -3.02 -12.42 -4.91
CA LYS A 93 -4.05 -12.99 -5.75
C LYS A 93 -4.27 -14.45 -5.34
N PHE A 94 -5.42 -14.73 -4.74
CA PHE A 94 -5.85 -16.11 -4.50
C PHE A 94 -6.51 -16.68 -5.74
N GLY A 95 -6.47 -18.01 -5.88
CA GLY A 95 -7.26 -18.71 -6.88
C GLY A 95 -8.76 -18.62 -6.57
N ALA A 96 -9.57 -19.01 -7.56
CA ALA A 96 -11.03 -18.94 -7.47
C ALA A 96 -11.61 -19.83 -6.35
N GLU A 97 -10.87 -20.86 -5.95
CA GLU A 97 -11.18 -21.79 -4.86
C GLU A 97 -11.04 -21.18 -3.46
N ALA A 98 -10.36 -20.04 -3.33
CA ALA A 98 -10.24 -19.38 -2.04
C ALA A 98 -11.59 -18.83 -1.56
N LEU A 99 -11.75 -18.70 -0.24
CA LEU A 99 -12.97 -18.16 0.37
C LEU A 99 -13.32 -16.82 -0.27
N ARG A 100 -14.50 -16.77 -0.92
CA ARG A 100 -15.02 -15.61 -1.68
C ARG A 100 -14.07 -15.11 -2.78
N GLY A 101 -13.34 -16.02 -3.44
CA GLY A 101 -12.38 -15.69 -4.49
C GLY A 101 -11.23 -14.79 -3.98
N GLY A 102 -10.93 -14.86 -2.68
CA GLY A 102 -9.94 -14.00 -2.04
C GLY A 102 -10.49 -12.72 -1.40
N TRP A 103 -11.71 -12.29 -1.76
CA TRP A 103 -12.34 -11.08 -1.23
C TRP A 103 -13.04 -11.35 0.10
N ARG A 104 -12.29 -11.24 1.19
CA ARG A 104 -12.77 -11.50 2.55
C ARG A 104 -12.18 -10.51 3.55
N HIS A 105 -12.93 -10.24 4.61
CA HIS A 105 -12.43 -9.52 5.78
C HIS A 105 -11.56 -10.45 6.64
N TRP A 106 -10.56 -9.91 7.34
CA TRP A 106 -9.62 -10.70 8.13
C TRP A 106 -10.32 -11.47 9.28
N SER A 107 -11.42 -10.93 9.82
CA SER A 107 -12.24 -11.64 10.82
C SER A 107 -12.94 -12.89 10.30
N GLN A 108 -13.08 -13.05 8.98
CA GLN A 108 -13.75 -14.21 8.37
C GLN A 108 -12.78 -15.39 8.16
N LYS A 109 -11.50 -15.09 7.91
CA LYS A 109 -10.44 -16.08 7.80
C LYS A 109 -9.11 -15.38 8.01
N ALA A 110 -8.38 -15.82 9.01
CA ALA A 110 -7.05 -15.34 9.33
C ALA A 110 -6.10 -15.48 8.13
N ILE A 111 -5.02 -14.71 8.19
CA ILE A 111 -3.91 -14.75 7.23
C ILE A 111 -2.91 -15.89 7.54
N SER A 112 -3.11 -16.64 8.63
CA SER A 112 -2.25 -17.79 8.94
C SER A 112 -2.37 -18.90 7.89
N GLY A 113 -1.25 -19.59 7.66
CA GLY A 113 -1.07 -20.60 6.61
C GLY A 113 -1.08 -20.01 5.19
N MET A 114 -0.81 -18.71 5.07
CA MET A 114 -0.78 -18.03 3.78
C MET A 114 0.66 -17.95 3.28
N PRO A 115 0.98 -18.66 2.19
CA PRO A 115 2.34 -18.70 1.68
C PRO A 115 2.73 -17.32 1.17
N ASP A 116 4.00 -16.96 1.36
CA ASP A 116 4.54 -15.77 0.74
C ASP A 116 4.86 -16.01 -0.75
N LEU A 117 4.67 -14.99 -1.58
CA LEU A 117 5.00 -15.09 -2.99
C LEU A 117 6.48 -14.80 -3.17
N LEU A 118 7.28 -15.85 -3.41
CA LEU A 118 8.65 -15.69 -3.89
C LEU A 118 8.62 -15.00 -5.25
N ARG A 119 8.87 -13.69 -5.28
CA ARG A 119 9.08 -12.97 -6.53
C ARG A 119 10.43 -13.41 -7.09
N ALA A 120 10.47 -13.70 -8.39
CA ALA A 120 11.69 -14.12 -9.10
C ALA A 120 12.80 -13.04 -9.12
N HIS A 121 12.49 -11.83 -8.64
CA HIS A 121 13.40 -10.70 -8.61
C HIS A 121 13.57 -10.24 -7.16
N GLY A 122 14.83 -10.12 -6.72
CA GLY A 122 15.26 -9.87 -5.33
C GLY A 122 14.96 -8.47 -4.80
N GLU A 123 13.79 -7.92 -5.12
CA GLU A 123 13.34 -6.59 -4.68
C GLU A 123 12.22 -6.78 -3.64
N GLY A 124 12.64 -6.94 -2.38
CA GLY A 124 11.79 -7.11 -1.21
C GLY A 124 12.05 -6.06 -0.12
N ASP A 125 12.56 -4.90 -0.50
CA ASP A 125 13.03 -3.89 0.45
C ASP A 125 12.02 -2.75 0.67
N GLN A 126 10.94 -3.04 1.41
CA GLN A 126 9.98 -2.00 1.83
C GLN A 126 9.74 -1.99 3.35
N LEU A 127 10.23 -2.99 4.09
CA LEU A 127 10.00 -3.15 5.53
C LEU A 127 11.27 -2.92 6.38
N ARG A 128 12.29 -2.23 5.84
CA ARG A 128 13.64 -2.06 6.41
C ARG A 128 13.75 -1.31 7.76
N ALA A 129 12.65 -1.11 8.48
CA ALA A 129 12.61 -0.33 9.72
C ALA A 129 11.79 -0.96 10.85
N ASP A 130 11.38 -2.22 10.75
CA ASP A 130 10.72 -2.92 11.86
C ASP A 130 11.77 -3.58 12.77
N ALA A 131 12.14 -2.88 13.85
CA ALA A 131 13.13 -3.36 14.81
C ALA A 131 12.71 -4.67 15.48
N GLU A 132 11.41 -4.85 15.73
CA GLU A 132 10.86 -6.05 16.35
C GLU A 132 11.06 -7.27 15.43
N LEU A 133 10.72 -7.13 14.14
CA LEU A 133 10.92 -8.21 13.17
C LEU A 133 12.40 -8.51 12.98
N ILE A 134 13.26 -7.50 12.96
CA ILE A 134 14.71 -7.69 12.83
C ILE A 134 15.26 -8.50 14.00
N GLU A 135 14.91 -8.15 15.23
CA GLU A 135 15.39 -8.84 16.43
C GLU A 135 14.83 -10.26 16.56
N LYS A 136 13.56 -10.46 16.19
CA LYS A 136 12.87 -11.76 16.31
C LYS A 136 13.28 -12.74 15.22
N TRP A 137 13.46 -12.28 13.98
CA TRP A 137 13.61 -13.15 12.82
C TRP A 137 15.03 -13.28 12.31
N LEU A 138 15.87 -12.25 12.48
CA LEU A 138 17.26 -12.33 12.04
C LEU A 138 18.17 -12.79 13.18
N GLU A 139 19.23 -13.50 12.83
CA GLU A 139 20.32 -13.85 13.74
C GLU A 139 21.18 -12.61 14.04
N ALA A 140 22.09 -12.72 15.00
CA ALA A 140 22.95 -11.60 15.43
C ALA A 140 23.80 -10.99 14.29
N ASP A 141 24.10 -11.78 13.25
CA ASP A 141 24.83 -11.36 12.05
C ASP A 141 23.90 -10.82 10.93
N ARG A 142 22.61 -10.64 11.23
CA ARG A 142 21.54 -10.23 10.31
C ARG A 142 21.22 -11.24 9.21
N THR A 143 21.54 -12.51 9.42
CA THR A 143 21.12 -13.59 8.51
C THR A 143 19.76 -14.17 8.93
N LEU A 144 19.04 -14.76 7.97
CA LEU A 144 17.81 -15.50 8.23
C LEU A 144 18.14 -17.00 8.18
N SER A 145 17.83 -17.74 9.24
CA SER A 145 18.06 -19.19 9.28
C SER A 145 17.15 -19.95 8.31
N ASP A 146 17.60 -21.11 7.81
CA ASP A 146 16.83 -21.94 6.88
C ASP A 146 15.48 -22.38 7.47
N GLU A 147 15.43 -22.62 8.78
CA GLU A 147 14.22 -22.97 9.52
C GLU A 147 13.21 -21.82 9.51
N LYS A 148 13.63 -20.62 9.89
CA LYS A 148 12.78 -19.43 9.88
C LYS A 148 12.35 -19.07 8.45
N ALA A 149 13.23 -19.23 7.47
CA ALA A 149 12.91 -19.03 6.06
C ALA A 149 11.86 -20.04 5.56
N ALA A 150 11.93 -21.32 5.98
CA ALA A 150 10.92 -22.31 5.66
C ALA A 150 9.56 -21.98 6.28
N LEU A 151 9.55 -21.45 7.51
CA LEU A 151 8.34 -21.06 8.21
C LEU A 151 7.64 -19.88 7.52
N ILE A 152 8.38 -18.82 7.17
CA ILE A 152 7.84 -17.66 6.42
C ILE A 152 7.28 -18.07 5.05
N ARG A 153 7.95 -18.99 4.35
CA ARG A 153 7.48 -19.49 3.05
C ARG A 153 6.10 -20.13 3.13
N GLY A 154 5.80 -20.84 4.22
CA GLY A 154 4.50 -21.47 4.45
C GLY A 154 3.46 -20.54 5.09
N ASP A 155 3.92 -19.58 5.89
CA ASP A 155 3.07 -18.64 6.60
C ASP A 155 3.76 -17.29 6.80
N VAL A 156 3.28 -16.28 6.09
CA VAL A 156 3.78 -14.91 6.18
C VAL A 156 3.07 -14.06 7.24
N ALA A 157 2.01 -14.59 7.86
CA ALA A 157 1.29 -13.89 8.93
C ALA A 157 2.22 -13.34 10.03
N PRO A 158 3.28 -14.06 10.47
CA PRO A 158 4.16 -13.57 11.52
C PRO A 158 5.01 -12.36 11.15
N LEU A 159 5.11 -11.99 9.86
CA LEU A 159 5.83 -10.80 9.38
C LEU A 159 4.92 -9.58 9.17
N ILE A 160 3.60 -9.76 9.26
CA ILE A 160 2.61 -8.74 8.85
C ILE A 160 1.70 -8.37 9.99
N LEU A 161 1.33 -9.35 10.82
CA LEU A 161 0.51 -9.09 11.98
C LEU A 161 1.42 -8.56 13.10
N PRO A 162 0.97 -7.52 13.84
CA PRO A 162 1.67 -7.09 15.03
C PRO A 162 1.76 -8.26 16.01
N SER A 163 2.88 -8.39 16.72
CA SER A 163 2.91 -9.27 17.88
C SER A 163 1.96 -8.72 18.94
N TRP A 164 1.37 -9.63 19.71
CA TRP A 164 0.47 -9.28 20.81
C TRP A 164 1.20 -9.30 22.15
N GLU A 165 2.51 -9.04 22.16
CA GLU A 165 3.34 -9.02 23.37
C GLU A 165 3.31 -7.66 24.08
#